data_AF-A0AAQ0F818-F1
#
_entry.id   AF-A0AAQ0F818-F1
#
_cell.length_a   1.000
_cell.length_b   1.000
_cell.length_c   1.000
_cell.angle_alpha   90.00
_cell.angle_beta   90.00
_cell.angle_gamma   90.00
#
_symmetry.space_group_name_H-M   'P 1'
#
loop_
_entity.id
_entity.type
_entity.pdbx_description
1 polymer ?
#
loop_
_entity_poly.entity_id
_entity_poly.type
_entity_poly.pdbx_seq_one_letter_code
_entity_poly.pdbx_strand_id
1 'polypeptide(L)'
;MHSSATVEILISDSRSISRGSQFGHAAIAIDGIVYGRAHPGWDVDNIRSYLNRQQTKMQRDTIGYLLNSSEDEKKIIVSEIKRRRHENKPYSLIDNNCSSNIAELLGKAGILAYDPRWQLPGIIAPADLMIGLRHSKRLIGIRRYPKK
;
A
#
# COMPACT_ATOMS: atom_id res chain seq x y z
N MET A 1 -25.27 -4.61 -13.10
CA MET A 1 -24.18 -3.62 -13.31
C MET A 1 -23.11 -3.92 -12.27
N HIS A 2 -21.98 -4.51 -12.66
CA HIS A 2 -20.87 -4.68 -11.72
C HIS A 2 -20.24 -3.29 -11.50
N SER A 3 -20.56 -2.63 -10.38
CA SER A 3 -19.70 -1.54 -9.90
C SER A 3 -18.29 -2.12 -9.79
N SER A 4 -17.38 -1.65 -10.63
CA SER A 4 -15.97 -2.04 -10.52
C SER A 4 -15.49 -1.54 -9.16
N ALA A 5 -15.32 -2.46 -8.24
CA ALA A 5 -14.73 -2.21 -6.93
C ALA A 5 -13.22 -2.06 -7.15
N THR A 6 -12.68 -0.86 -7.02
CA THR A 6 -11.25 -0.64 -7.20
C THR A 6 -10.56 -0.42 -5.87
N VAL A 7 -9.37 -1.00 -5.68
CA VAL A 7 -8.45 -0.64 -4.61
C VAL A 7 -7.24 0.05 -5.23
N GLU A 8 -6.68 1.05 -4.54
CA GLU A 8 -5.51 1.79 -5.02
C GLU A 8 -4.34 1.58 -4.06
N ILE A 9 -3.25 0.99 -4.54
CA ILE A 9 -2.02 0.86 -3.75
C ILE A 9 -1.16 2.09 -3.98
N LEU A 10 -0.91 2.84 -2.91
CA LEU A 10 -0.15 4.08 -2.92
C LEU A 10 1.27 3.79 -2.47
N ILE A 11 2.24 4.04 -3.34
CA ILE A 11 3.66 3.90 -3.04
C ILE A 11 4.28 5.30 -3.12
N SER A 12 4.75 5.81 -1.98
CA SER A 12 5.38 7.13 -1.87
C SER A 12 6.90 7.01 -1.81
N ASP A 13 7.62 7.94 -2.43
CA ASP A 13 9.09 7.97 -2.42
C ASP A 13 9.68 8.16 -1.01
N SER A 14 10.96 7.85 -0.86
CA SER A 14 11.65 8.02 0.41
C SER A 14 11.99 9.48 0.68
N ARG A 15 12.07 9.82 1.97
CA ARG A 15 12.78 11.03 2.38
C ARG A 15 14.27 10.75 2.17
N SER A 16 15.05 11.77 1.81
CA SER A 16 16.51 11.75 1.64
C SER A 16 17.35 11.24 2.83
N ILE A 17 16.71 10.78 3.91
CA ILE A 17 17.32 10.31 5.17
C ILE A 17 17.45 8.77 5.20
N SER A 18 16.83 7.99 4.30
CA SER A 18 16.95 6.52 4.30
C SER A 18 17.54 5.97 3.01
N ARG A 19 18.76 5.39 3.09
CA ARG A 19 19.54 4.84 1.98
C ARG A 19 18.96 3.58 1.30
N GLY A 20 17.82 3.04 1.72
CA GLY A 20 17.43 1.66 1.37
C GLY A 20 16.29 1.48 0.37
N SER A 21 15.48 2.50 0.06
CA SER A 21 14.39 2.33 -0.90
C SER A 21 14.05 3.66 -1.56
N GLN A 22 13.95 3.70 -2.89
CA GLN A 22 13.43 4.87 -3.61
C GLN A 22 11.95 5.13 -3.30
N PHE A 23 11.28 4.17 -2.64
CA PHE A 23 9.90 4.21 -2.20
C PHE A 23 9.89 4.05 -0.67
N GLY A 24 9.64 5.12 0.08
CA GLY A 24 9.77 5.14 1.54
C GLY A 24 8.53 4.69 2.30
N HIS A 25 7.39 4.49 1.64
CA HIS A 25 6.15 4.06 2.30
C HIS A 25 5.15 3.45 1.33
N ALA A 26 4.41 2.44 1.79
CA ALA A 26 3.28 1.85 1.08
C ALA A 26 1.99 1.98 1.92
N ALA A 27 0.88 2.30 1.25
CA ALA A 27 -0.46 2.40 1.83
C ALA A 27 -1.51 1.87 0.84
N ILE A 28 -2.72 1.58 1.32
CA ILE A 28 -3.84 1.11 0.51
C ILE A 28 -5.03 2.06 0.66
N ALA A 29 -5.57 2.51 -0.47
CA ALA A 29 -6.78 3.31 -0.57
C ALA A 29 -7.96 2.43 -0.97
N ILE A 30 -9.03 2.46 -0.17
CA ILE A 30 -10.28 1.73 -0.40
C ILE A 30 -11.43 2.69 -0.12
N ASP A 31 -12.30 2.90 -1.11
CA ASP A 31 -13.50 3.75 -1.00
C ASP A 31 -13.20 5.15 -0.41
N GLY A 32 -12.08 5.75 -0.85
CA GLY A 32 -11.64 7.09 -0.44
C GLY A 32 -10.90 7.17 0.90
N ILE A 33 -10.76 6.05 1.62
CA ILE A 33 -10.00 5.95 2.88
C ILE A 33 -8.66 5.30 2.61
N VAL A 34 -7.59 5.94 3.06
CA VAL A 34 -6.22 5.42 3.02
C VAL A 34 -5.88 4.78 4.36
N TYR A 35 -5.35 3.57 4.30
CA TYR A 35 -4.82 2.82 5.43
C TYR A 35 -3.33 2.57 5.20
N GLY A 36 -2.48 2.97 6.14
CA GLY A 36 -1.04 2.75 6.06
C GLY A 36 -0.46 2.37 7.42
N ARG A 37 0.46 1.40 7.45
CA ARG A 37 1.19 1.06 8.68
C ARG A 37 2.39 2.00 8.82
N ALA A 38 2.30 2.97 9.72
CA ALA A 38 3.41 3.84 10.11
C ALA A 38 4.16 3.25 11.31
N HIS A 39 5.22 3.88 11.82
CA HIS A 39 5.92 3.40 13.02
C HIS A 39 5.02 3.36 14.28
N PRO A 40 4.27 4.43 14.65
CA PRO A 40 3.50 4.45 15.90
C PRO A 40 2.21 3.60 15.86
N GLY A 41 1.70 3.27 14.67
CA GLY A 41 0.44 2.54 14.53
C GLY A 41 -0.04 2.51 13.09
N TRP A 42 -1.32 2.19 12.92
CA TRP A 42 -2.03 2.35 11.66
C TRP A 42 -2.51 3.79 11.49
N ASP A 43 -2.00 4.45 10.47
CA ASP A 43 -2.48 5.73 9.98
C ASP A 43 -3.73 5.49 9.12
N VAL A 44 -4.80 6.23 9.42
CA VAL A 44 -6.06 6.18 8.68
C VAL A 44 -6.50 7.59 8.39
N ASP A 45 -6.63 7.90 7.10
CA ASP A 45 -6.95 9.23 6.63
C ASP A 45 -7.80 9.16 5.36
N ASN A 46 -8.43 10.26 4.95
CA ASN A 46 -9.03 10.33 3.63
C ASN A 46 -7.93 10.54 2.56
N ILE A 47 -8.19 10.07 1.34
CA ILE A 47 -7.20 10.08 0.26
C ILE A 47 -6.71 11.50 -0.08
N ARG A 48 -7.58 12.51 -0.04
CA ARG A 48 -7.20 13.89 -0.34
C ARG A 48 -6.23 14.45 0.70
N SER A 49 -6.51 14.25 1.99
CA SER A 49 -5.65 14.67 3.08
C SER A 49 -4.32 13.92 3.08
N TYR A 50 -4.36 12.59 2.90
CA TYR A 50 -3.17 11.76 2.80
C TYR A 50 -2.25 12.24 1.67
N LEU A 51 -2.78 12.37 0.44
CA LEU A 51 -2.00 12.82 -0.71
C LEU A 51 -1.46 14.24 -0.50
N ASN A 52 -2.28 15.16 0.02
CA ASN A 52 -1.82 16.52 0.31
C ASN A 52 -0.67 16.52 1.32
N ARG A 53 -0.74 15.69 2.37
CA ARG A 53 0.34 15.52 3.35
C ARG A 53 1.61 14.96 2.70
N GLN A 54 1.50 13.93 1.85
CA GLN A 54 2.66 13.39 1.14
C GLN A 54 3.30 14.46 0.23
N GLN A 55 2.50 15.15 -0.58
CA GLN A 55 2.98 16.09 -1.59
C GLN A 55 3.59 17.37 -0.99
N THR A 56 2.94 17.97 0.01
CA THR A 56 3.32 19.31 0.52
C THR A 56 4.20 19.24 1.77
N LYS A 57 3.79 18.47 2.78
CA LYS A 57 4.47 18.42 4.09
C LYS A 57 5.66 17.46 4.07
N MET A 58 5.50 16.32 3.41
CA MET A 58 6.55 15.30 3.36
C MET A 58 7.43 15.42 2.13
N GLN A 59 7.04 16.26 1.16
CA GLN A 59 7.76 16.47 -0.10
C GLN A 59 8.05 15.14 -0.81
N ARG A 60 6.99 14.34 -0.97
CA ARG A 60 7.01 13.01 -1.57
C ARG A 60 6.18 12.90 -2.85
N ASP A 61 6.74 12.22 -3.84
CA ASP A 61 6.01 11.75 -5.00
C ASP A 61 5.27 10.47 -4.62
N THR A 62 4.01 10.34 -5.02
CA THR A 62 3.23 9.12 -4.82
C THR A 62 2.79 8.53 -6.15
N ILE A 63 2.98 7.23 -6.33
CA ILE A 63 2.42 6.47 -7.45
C ILE A 63 1.29 5.60 -6.92
N GLY A 64 0.10 5.75 -7.51
CA GLY A 64 -1.06 4.91 -7.24
C GLY A 64 -1.22 3.81 -8.28
N TYR A 65 -1.32 2.57 -7.84
CA TYR A 65 -1.61 1.40 -8.66
C TYR A 65 -3.05 0.96 -8.43
N LEU A 66 -3.91 1.16 -9.43
CA LEU A 66 -5.33 0.84 -9.34
C LEU A 66 -5.54 -0.62 -9.74
N LEU A 67 -6.03 -1.41 -8.81
CA LEU A 67 -6.35 -2.81 -9.03
C LEU A 67 -7.87 -3.00 -9.09
N ASN A 68 -8.32 -3.77 -10.07
CA ASN A 68 -9.68 -4.29 -10.09
C ASN A 68 -9.84 -5.33 -8.97
N SER A 69 -10.88 -5.15 -8.17
CA SER A 69 -11.24 -6.02 -7.07
C SER A 69 -12.76 -6.28 -7.07
N SER A 70 -13.20 -7.25 -6.28
CA SER A 70 -14.62 -7.43 -5.96
C SER A 70 -14.98 -6.76 -4.63
N GLU A 71 -16.27 -6.55 -4.39
CA GLU A 71 -16.75 -6.06 -3.09
C GLU A 71 -16.37 -7.00 -1.93
N ASP A 72 -16.33 -8.31 -2.17
CA ASP A 72 -15.95 -9.27 -1.13
C ASP A 72 -14.44 -9.26 -0.86
N GLU A 73 -13.61 -9.08 -1.89
CA GLU A 73 -12.17 -8.83 -1.73
C GLU A 73 -11.91 -7.57 -0.90
N LYS A 74 -12.62 -6.46 -1.18
CA LYS A 74 -12.53 -5.23 -0.36
C LYS A 74 -12.91 -5.50 1.10
N LYS A 75 -14.01 -6.23 1.35
CA LYS A 75 -14.44 -6.56 2.72
C LYS A 75 -13.39 -7.38 3.47
N ILE A 76 -12.75 -8.35 2.81
CA ILE A 76 -11.65 -9.14 3.40
C ILE A 76 -10.49 -8.23 3.78
N ILE A 77 -10.09 -7.31 2.89
CA ILE A 77 -8.99 -6.39 3.16
C ILE A 77 -9.35 -5.47 4.34
N VAL A 78 -10.53 -4.85 4.33
CA VAL A 78 -10.97 -3.92 5.38
C VAL A 78 -11.14 -4.62 6.72
N SER A 79 -11.67 -5.84 6.76
CA SER A 79 -11.83 -6.60 8.00
C SER A 79 -10.48 -6.96 8.62
N GLU A 80 -9.52 -7.36 7.80
CA GLU A 80 -8.16 -7.67 8.23
C GLU A 80 -7.41 -6.42 8.73
N ILE A 81 -7.56 -5.27 8.06
CA ILE A 81 -7.04 -3.98 8.54
C ILE A 81 -7.63 -3.68 9.93
N LYS A 82 -8.95 -3.78 10.10
CA LYS A 82 -9.61 -3.53 11.39
C LYS A 82 -9.09 -4.45 12.49
N ARG A 83 -8.93 -5.75 12.20
CA ARG A 83 -8.35 -6.72 13.14
C ARG A 83 -6.92 -6.34 13.55
N ARG A 84 -6.04 -6.05 12.58
CA ARG A 84 -4.64 -5.66 12.84
C ARG A 84 -4.53 -4.34 13.60
N ARG A 85 -5.43 -3.39 13.34
CA ARG A 85 -5.55 -2.14 14.09
C ARG A 85 -5.88 -2.39 15.55
N HIS A 86 -6.83 -3.28 15.82
CA HIS A 86 -7.23 -3.66 17.17
C HIS A 86 -6.08 -4.37 17.91
N GLU A 87 -5.33 -5.24 17.23
CA GLU A 87 -4.17 -5.93 17.83
C GLU A 87 -2.98 -5.00 18.08
N ASN A 88 -2.84 -3.94 17.28
CA ASN A 88 -1.78 -2.93 17.34
C ASN A 88 -0.37 -3.50 17.57
N LYS A 89 -0.05 -4.62 16.90
CA LYS A 89 1.26 -5.27 17.02
C LYS A 89 2.39 -4.30 16.70
N PRO A 90 3.53 -4.33 17.42
CA PRO A 90 4.63 -3.39 17.23
C PRO A 90 5.21 -3.48 15.83
N TYR A 91 5.69 -2.35 15.31
CA TYR A 91 6.28 -2.26 13.98
C TYR A 91 7.55 -3.10 13.93
N SER A 92 7.74 -3.86 12.86
CA SER A 92 8.94 -4.67 12.64
C SER A 92 9.43 -4.44 11.22
N LEU A 93 10.74 -4.34 11.03
CA LEU A 93 11.34 -4.12 9.71
C LEU A 93 11.21 -5.35 8.80
N ILE A 94 10.95 -6.54 9.35
CA ILE A 94 11.00 -7.80 8.61
C ILE A 94 9.59 -8.26 8.19
N ASP A 95 8.61 -8.22 9.09
CA ASP A 95 7.30 -8.86 8.93
C ASP A 95 6.10 -7.93 9.17
N ASN A 96 6.20 -6.93 10.07
CA ASN A 96 5.12 -5.97 10.37
C ASN A 96 5.46 -4.53 9.98
N ASN A 97 5.85 -4.34 8.71
CA ASN A 97 6.13 -3.04 8.10
C ASN A 97 5.03 -2.62 7.11
N CYS A 98 5.17 -1.43 6.52
CA CYS A 98 4.20 -0.91 5.55
C CYS A 98 3.99 -1.82 4.33
N SER A 99 5.06 -2.38 3.77
CA SER A 99 4.99 -3.20 2.56
C SER A 99 4.49 -4.61 2.83
N SER A 100 4.98 -5.25 3.89
CA SER A 100 4.56 -6.60 4.27
C SER A 100 3.07 -6.62 4.63
N ASN A 101 2.57 -5.59 5.32
CA ASN A 101 1.14 -5.47 5.59
C ASN A 101 0.32 -5.37 4.29
N ILE A 102 0.75 -4.54 3.34
CA ILE A 102 0.04 -4.40 2.06
C ILE A 102 0.05 -5.72 1.27
N ALA A 103 1.21 -6.38 1.23
CA ALA A 103 1.36 -7.68 0.58
C ALA A 103 0.44 -8.75 1.18
N GLU A 104 0.41 -8.85 2.51
CA GLU A 104 -0.43 -9.82 3.21
C GLU A 104 -1.92 -9.52 3.08
N LEU A 105 -2.32 -8.24 3.16
CA LEU A 105 -3.71 -7.81 2.96
C LEU A 105 -4.22 -8.23 1.57
N LEU A 106 -3.43 -7.95 0.54
CA LEU A 106 -3.75 -8.34 -0.83
C LEU A 106 -3.75 -9.87 -0.97
N GLY A 107 -2.77 -10.56 -0.38
CA GLY A 107 -2.70 -12.02 -0.37
C GLY A 107 -3.93 -12.68 0.28
N LYS A 108 -4.45 -12.13 1.38
CA LYS A 108 -5.70 -12.58 2.02
C LYS A 108 -6.92 -12.45 1.11
N ALA A 109 -6.93 -11.46 0.23
CA ALA A 109 -7.96 -11.27 -0.78
C ALA A 109 -7.68 -12.04 -2.09
N GLY A 110 -6.66 -12.91 -2.14
CA GLY A 110 -6.30 -13.64 -3.35
C GLY A 110 -5.68 -12.78 -4.45
N ILE A 111 -5.14 -11.61 -4.09
CA ILE A 111 -4.46 -10.69 -4.99
C ILE A 111 -2.95 -10.81 -4.77
N LEU A 112 -2.23 -11.27 -5.78
CA LEU A 112 -0.78 -11.36 -5.71
C LEU A 112 -0.16 -9.95 -5.83
N ALA A 113 0.52 -9.50 -4.78
CA ALA A 113 1.09 -8.16 -4.67
C ALA A 113 2.58 -8.06 -5.04
N TYR A 114 3.29 -9.18 -4.97
CA TYR A 114 4.71 -9.31 -5.27
C TYR A 114 4.98 -10.72 -5.79
N ASP A 115 6.08 -10.91 -6.53
CA ASP A 115 6.47 -12.22 -7.06
C ASP A 115 7.74 -12.70 -6.34
N PRO A 116 7.71 -13.89 -5.70
CA PRO A 116 8.82 -14.43 -4.92
C PRO A 116 10.15 -14.56 -5.67
N ARG A 117 10.12 -14.57 -7.00
CA ARG A 117 11.32 -14.68 -7.85
C ARG A 117 12.13 -13.39 -7.92
N TRP A 118 11.56 -12.26 -7.53
CA TRP A 118 12.17 -10.93 -7.67
C TRP A 118 12.50 -10.25 -6.33
N GLN A 119 12.33 -10.97 -5.21
CA GLN A 119 12.58 -10.46 -3.86
C GLN A 119 13.92 -10.94 -3.30
N LEU A 120 14.53 -10.12 -2.44
CA LEU A 120 15.55 -10.58 -1.51
C LEU A 120 14.89 -11.47 -0.44
N PRO A 121 15.54 -12.56 0.04
CA PRO A 121 14.93 -13.47 1.00
C PRO A 121 14.49 -12.74 2.28
N GLY A 122 13.19 -12.79 2.58
CA GLY A 122 12.64 -12.43 3.89
C GLY A 122 12.29 -10.96 4.14
N ILE A 123 12.44 -10.06 3.16
CA ILE A 123 12.05 -8.63 3.31
C ILE A 123 11.27 -8.17 2.09
N ILE A 124 10.04 -7.69 2.31
CA ILE A 124 9.23 -7.06 1.26
C ILE A 124 9.47 -5.56 1.32
N ALA A 125 10.15 -5.00 0.33
CA ALA A 125 10.32 -3.57 0.16
C ALA A 125 9.19 -2.97 -0.70
N PRO A 126 8.93 -1.65 -0.61
CA PRO A 126 7.96 -1.00 -1.48
C PRO A 126 8.29 -1.14 -2.98
N ALA A 127 9.57 -1.32 -3.35
CA ALA A 127 9.97 -1.60 -4.73
C ALA A 127 9.46 -2.97 -5.23
N ASP A 128 9.43 -3.98 -4.37
CA ASP A 128 8.93 -5.33 -4.71
C ASP A 128 7.42 -5.28 -4.98
N LEU A 129 6.68 -4.51 -4.17
CA LEU A 129 5.27 -4.22 -4.41
C LEU A 129 5.08 -3.54 -5.77
N MET A 130 5.87 -2.51 -6.08
CA MET A 130 5.79 -1.85 -7.39
C MET A 130 5.95 -2.84 -8.54
N ILE A 131 6.98 -3.68 -8.50
CA ILE A 131 7.25 -4.67 -9.55
C ILE A 131 6.06 -5.62 -9.67
N GLY A 132 5.62 -6.22 -8.56
CA GLY A 132 4.48 -7.15 -8.56
C GLY A 132 3.19 -6.53 -9.08
N LEU A 133 2.87 -5.31 -8.64
CA LEU A 133 1.66 -4.58 -9.06
C LEU A 133 1.68 -4.24 -10.55
N ARG A 134 2.84 -3.87 -11.12
CA ARG A 134 2.99 -3.61 -12.57
C ARG A 134 2.75 -4.84 -13.43
N HIS A 135 3.02 -6.02 -12.90
CA HIS A 135 2.81 -7.29 -13.59
C HIS A 135 1.46 -7.96 -13.24
N SER A 136 0.66 -7.35 -12.35
CA SER A 136 -0.63 -7.89 -11.96
C SER A 136 -1.65 -7.79 -13.09
N LYS A 137 -2.31 -8.90 -13.43
CA LYS A 137 -3.44 -8.93 -14.37
C LYS A 137 -4.65 -8.11 -13.90
N ARG A 138 -4.67 -7.73 -12.62
CA ARG A 138 -5.72 -6.90 -12.01
C ARG A 138 -5.43 -5.41 -12.14
N LEU A 139 -4.23 -5.00 -12.57
CA LEU A 139 -3.88 -3.60 -12.75
C LEU A 139 -4.72 -3.00 -13.88
N ILE A 140 -5.52 -1.98 -13.55
CA ILE A 140 -6.39 -1.27 -14.50
C ILE A 140 -5.91 0.16 -14.76
N GLY A 141 -4.96 0.67 -13.98
CA GLY A 141 -4.40 2.00 -14.20
C GLY A 141 -3.30 2.37 -13.22
N ILE A 142 -2.52 3.38 -13.61
CA ILE A 142 -1.50 3.99 -12.76
C ILE A 142 -1.79 5.50 -12.67
N ARG A 143 -1.81 6.03 -11.46
CA ARG A 143 -1.91 7.47 -11.18
C ARG A 143 -0.61 7.98 -10.60
N ARG A 144 -0.23 9.21 -10.97
CA ARG A 144 0.95 9.89 -10.43
C ARG A 144 0.52 11.13 -9.69
N TYR A 145 1.01 11.27 -8.48
CA TYR A 145 0.76 12.40 -7.58
C TYR A 145 2.10 13.05 -7.27
N PRO A 146 2.55 14.02 -8.10
CA PRO A 146 3.86 14.64 -7.92
C PRO A 146 3.88 15.57 -6.70
N LYS A 147 5.07 15.85 -6.16
CA LYS A 147 5.29 16.86 -5.10
C LYS A 147 4.68 18.22 -5.48
N LYS A 148 4.33 19.00 -4.45
CA LYS A 148 3.78 20.36 -4.59
C LYS A 148 4.70 21.37 -3.91
#